data_AF-A0A381TVQ1-F1
#
_entry.id   AF-A0A381TVQ1-F1
#
_cell.length_a   1.000
_cell.length_b   1.000
_cell.length_c   1.000
_cell.angle_alpha   90.00
_cell.angle_beta   90.00
_cell.angle_gamma   90.00
#
_symmetry.space_group_name_H-M   'P 1'
#
loop_
_entity.id
_entity.type
_entity.pdbx_description
1 polymer ?
#
loop_
_entity_poly.entity_id
_entity_poly.type
_entity_poly.pdbx_seq_one_letter_code
_entity_poly.pdbx_strand_id
1 'polypeptide(L)'
;VSDLWRYPFLPDARKAVQGLELETLLNDPLYGEARALGLMRLETAVKDGRIVLETPADALAEKDHLHGFLISRLLLAVAGDASLTGLVAVAEGERTQHFLHREPGAELVRLARQLSVATTRANGGYTVNFVDYLRAAGSLREGKWKLVNRPLRDGHVRLSRRTLERLMREAVAQHLLTLPEPPEGIAKRFESEIEALLQVVRQRRERAVREMGKFDYGKAPPCLAQQLADLQGGINLPHPSRFFLTTFLAALGRDPEQIMELYATAPDFRESVTRYQVEHITGKSSGTEYDSPACDTLVSQGVCPGGNTLCREIRHPLQYYRVMAEREKPEAVRRKRIHLATGGGEAKFWTQLPLRFSGDVPQRSLTAALRSDAPSRVAVRVDHFRARREKRGDEFIISALARLVDDTVPTPLLTLSLTQWELALPLASAREAGVVVEVTLLPVKLGGAKRLHILAVG
;
A
#
# COMPACT_ATOMS: atom_id res chain seq x y z
N VAL A 1 12.40 34.88 -8.59
CA VAL A 1 11.53 33.69 -8.59
C VAL A 1 10.41 33.96 -7.60
N SER A 2 9.15 33.90 -8.04
CA SER A 2 7.93 34.12 -7.24
C SER A 2 7.49 32.89 -6.45
N ASP A 3 8.22 31.78 -6.61
CA ASP A 3 8.02 30.49 -5.95
C ASP A 3 6.69 29.78 -6.27
N LEU A 4 6.00 30.20 -7.32
CA LEU A 4 4.73 29.64 -7.78
C LEU A 4 4.88 28.19 -8.29
N TRP A 5 6.07 27.83 -8.80
CA TRP A 5 6.41 26.47 -9.24
C TRP A 5 6.29 25.39 -8.14
N ARG A 6 6.28 25.79 -6.85
CA ARG A 6 6.02 24.89 -5.72
C ARG A 6 4.57 24.39 -5.70
N TYR A 7 3.64 25.22 -6.17
CA TYR A 7 2.19 24.97 -6.10
C TYR A 7 1.51 25.33 -7.44
N PRO A 8 1.85 24.65 -8.54
CA PRO A 8 1.47 25.05 -9.90
C PRO A 8 -0.05 24.93 -10.18
N PHE A 9 -0.79 24.24 -9.31
CA PHE A 9 -2.25 24.09 -9.35
C PHE A 9 -3.02 25.24 -8.70
N LEU A 10 -2.35 26.14 -7.97
CA LEU A 10 -3.04 27.23 -7.29
C LEU A 10 -3.46 28.34 -8.28
N PRO A 11 -4.51 29.12 -7.96
CA PRO A 11 -5.00 30.16 -8.85
C PRO A 11 -3.94 31.18 -9.29
N ASP A 12 -3.02 31.55 -8.39
CA ASP A 12 -1.96 32.52 -8.68
C ASP A 12 -0.95 31.97 -9.71
N ALA A 13 -0.60 30.69 -9.60
CA ALA A 13 0.24 30.00 -10.58
C ALA A 13 -0.44 29.91 -11.94
N ARG A 14 -1.76 29.59 -11.96
CA ARG A 14 -2.54 29.55 -13.20
C ARG A 14 -2.57 30.92 -13.89
N LYS A 15 -2.75 32.02 -13.15
CA LYS A 15 -2.72 33.38 -13.69
C LYS A 15 -1.37 33.73 -14.32
N ALA A 16 -0.26 33.26 -13.75
CA ALA A 16 1.08 33.57 -14.24
C ALA A 16 1.40 32.99 -15.63
N VAL A 17 0.63 31.99 -16.08
CA VAL A 17 0.77 31.33 -17.40
C VAL A 17 -0.49 31.47 -18.27
N GLN A 18 -1.37 32.40 -17.94
CA GLN A 18 -2.53 32.72 -18.78
C GLN A 18 -2.10 33.48 -20.06
N GLY A 19 -2.87 33.28 -21.14
CA GLY A 19 -2.70 34.01 -22.40
C GLY A 19 -1.77 33.35 -23.42
N LEU A 20 -1.19 32.19 -23.10
CA LEU A 20 -0.44 31.40 -24.07
C LEU A 20 -1.39 30.48 -24.86
N GLU A 21 -1.30 30.55 -26.19
CA GLU A 21 -2.00 29.62 -27.08
C GLU A 21 -1.45 28.20 -26.92
N LEU A 22 -2.36 27.22 -26.87
CA LEU A 22 -2.01 25.82 -26.67
C LEU A 22 -1.07 25.32 -27.78
N GLU A 23 -1.35 25.66 -29.04
CA GLU A 23 -0.51 25.28 -30.18
C GLU A 23 0.93 25.77 -30.04
N THR A 24 1.13 26.98 -29.51
CA THR A 24 2.46 27.53 -29.23
C THR A 24 3.18 26.69 -28.18
N LEU A 25 2.51 26.37 -27.07
CA LEU A 25 3.09 25.55 -26.00
C LEU A 25 3.54 24.16 -26.50
N LEU A 26 2.77 23.57 -27.42
CA LEU A 26 3.02 22.22 -27.92
C LEU A 26 4.11 22.16 -29.00
N ASN A 27 4.19 23.17 -29.87
CA ASN A 27 4.99 23.10 -31.10
C ASN A 27 6.17 24.06 -31.16
N ASP A 28 6.12 25.20 -30.46
CA ASP A 28 7.20 26.19 -30.52
C ASP A 28 8.46 25.64 -29.82
N PRO A 29 9.64 25.66 -30.48
CA PRO A 29 10.91 25.25 -29.88
C PRO A 29 11.26 25.95 -28.57
N LEU A 30 10.81 27.19 -28.35
CA LEU A 30 11.07 27.96 -27.13
C LEU A 30 10.49 27.29 -25.88
N TYR A 31 9.43 26.47 -26.02
CA TYR A 31 8.81 25.74 -24.92
C TYR A 31 9.28 24.29 -24.83
N GLY A 32 10.42 23.95 -25.46
CA GLY A 32 11.04 22.63 -25.38
C GLY A 32 11.32 22.19 -23.94
N GLU A 33 11.81 23.12 -23.11
CA GLU A 33 12.10 22.85 -21.68
C GLU A 33 10.82 22.57 -20.89
N ALA A 34 9.76 23.36 -21.11
CA ALA A 34 8.46 23.11 -20.49
C ALA A 34 7.92 21.70 -20.82
N ARG A 35 8.06 21.25 -22.08
CA ARG A 35 7.68 19.89 -22.50
C ARG A 35 8.53 18.83 -21.81
N ALA A 36 9.85 19.02 -21.75
CA ALA A 36 10.75 18.12 -21.05
C ALA A 36 10.40 18.01 -19.55
N LEU A 37 10.13 19.14 -18.88
CA LEU A 37 9.70 19.17 -17.48
C LEU A 37 8.35 18.49 -17.26
N GLY A 38 7.41 18.66 -18.19
CA GLY A 38 6.11 17.98 -18.15
C GLY A 38 6.24 16.47 -18.24
N LEU A 39 7.07 15.97 -19.16
CA LEU A 39 7.37 14.54 -19.29
C LEU A 39 8.12 14.00 -18.07
N MET A 40 9.18 14.69 -17.62
CA MET A 40 9.95 14.30 -16.44
C MET A 40 9.09 14.21 -15.19
N ARG A 41 8.12 15.13 -15.04
CA ARG A 41 7.14 15.10 -13.94
C ARG A 41 6.31 13.82 -13.96
N LEU A 42 5.83 13.38 -15.12
CA LEU A 42 5.08 12.12 -15.27
C LEU A 42 5.99 10.90 -15.07
N GLU A 43 7.15 10.88 -15.72
CA GLU A 43 8.08 9.76 -15.66
C GLU A 43 8.58 9.48 -14.25
N THR A 44 9.00 10.51 -13.50
CA THR A 44 9.50 10.33 -12.13
C THR A 44 8.38 9.93 -11.18
N ALA A 45 7.17 10.48 -11.34
CA ALA A 45 6.01 10.05 -10.57
C ALA A 45 5.70 8.55 -10.80
N VAL A 46 5.73 8.11 -12.06
CA VAL A 46 5.42 6.72 -12.42
C VAL A 46 6.58 5.77 -12.12
N LYS A 47 7.85 6.17 -12.23
CA LYS A 47 9.01 5.29 -11.95
C LYS A 47 9.34 5.23 -10.46
N ASP A 48 9.38 6.39 -9.80
CA ASP A 48 9.89 6.53 -8.43
C ASP A 48 8.79 6.74 -7.38
N GLY A 49 7.54 6.99 -7.81
CA GLY A 49 6.45 7.34 -6.90
C GLY A 49 6.56 8.76 -6.32
N ARG A 50 7.47 9.59 -6.85
CA ARG A 50 7.70 10.97 -6.41
C ARG A 50 8.13 11.82 -7.59
N ILE A 51 7.80 13.10 -7.57
CA ILE A 51 8.21 14.06 -8.61
C ILE A 51 9.55 14.67 -8.23
N VAL A 52 10.57 14.40 -9.05
CA VAL A 52 11.94 14.91 -8.87
C VAL A 52 12.21 15.92 -9.98
N LEU A 53 12.22 17.19 -9.62
CA LEU A 53 12.52 18.30 -10.52
C LEU A 53 13.49 19.24 -9.79
N GLU A 54 14.36 19.87 -10.56
CA GLU A 54 15.28 20.88 -10.03
C GLU A 54 14.52 22.13 -9.55
N THR A 55 15.22 22.99 -8.80
CA THR A 55 14.67 24.29 -8.41
C THR A 55 14.94 25.28 -9.55
N PRO A 56 13.94 26.03 -10.03
CA PRO A 56 14.15 26.98 -11.12
C PRO A 56 15.18 28.05 -10.72
N ALA A 57 16.16 28.28 -11.60
CA ALA A 57 17.23 29.24 -11.36
C ALA A 57 16.74 30.69 -11.46
N ASP A 58 15.74 30.96 -12.31
CA ASP A 58 15.22 32.29 -12.59
C ASP A 58 13.71 32.28 -12.92
N ALA A 59 13.19 33.44 -13.31
CA ALA A 59 11.78 33.61 -13.62
C ALA A 59 11.34 32.92 -14.93
N LEU A 60 12.27 32.70 -15.88
CA LEU A 60 11.97 31.97 -17.11
C LEU A 60 11.84 30.48 -16.81
N ALA A 61 12.82 29.92 -16.09
CA ALA A 61 12.76 28.55 -15.61
C ALA A 61 11.50 28.31 -14.77
N GLU A 62 11.15 29.26 -13.89
CA GLU A 62 9.90 29.16 -13.11
C GLU A 62 8.66 29.06 -14.02
N LYS A 63 8.60 29.83 -15.11
CA LYS A 63 7.52 29.71 -16.11
C LYS A 63 7.54 28.35 -16.79
N ASP A 64 8.71 27.82 -17.16
CA ASP A 64 8.82 26.49 -17.77
C ASP A 64 8.31 25.38 -16.83
N HIS A 65 8.54 25.50 -15.52
CA HIS A 65 7.97 24.59 -14.53
C HIS A 65 6.43 24.66 -14.46
N LEU A 66 5.86 25.86 -14.58
CA LEU A 66 4.40 26.06 -14.59
C LEU A 66 3.77 25.52 -15.88
N HIS A 67 4.37 25.80 -17.03
CA HIS A 67 3.95 25.25 -18.31
C HIS A 67 4.11 23.72 -18.36
N GLY A 68 5.20 23.18 -17.83
CA GLY A 68 5.40 21.74 -17.71
C GLY A 68 4.35 21.06 -16.84
N PHE A 69 3.87 21.72 -15.78
CA PHE A 69 2.71 21.22 -15.05
C PHE A 69 1.45 21.17 -15.93
N LEU A 70 1.16 22.20 -16.73
CA LEU A 70 0.02 22.18 -17.66
C LEU A 70 0.13 21.06 -18.69
N ILE A 71 1.31 20.90 -19.31
CA ILE A 71 1.59 19.81 -20.25
C ILE A 71 1.36 18.46 -19.59
N SER A 72 1.84 18.26 -18.37
CA SER A 72 1.62 16.99 -17.66
C SER A 72 0.13 16.68 -17.47
N ARG A 73 -0.71 17.69 -17.19
CA ARG A 73 -2.17 17.51 -17.07
C ARG A 73 -2.84 17.19 -18.40
N LEU A 74 -2.38 17.82 -19.49
CA LEU A 74 -2.90 17.54 -20.83
C LEU A 74 -2.57 16.10 -21.26
N LEU A 75 -1.33 15.66 -21.03
CA LEU A 75 -0.91 14.29 -21.35
C LEU A 75 -1.68 13.25 -20.53
N LEU A 76 -1.98 13.52 -19.26
CA LEU A 76 -2.85 12.67 -18.45
C LEU A 76 -4.28 12.59 -19.02
N ALA A 77 -4.85 13.73 -19.43
CA ALA A 77 -6.18 13.79 -20.03
C ALA A 77 -6.27 12.97 -21.32
N VAL A 78 -5.23 13.07 -22.16
CA VAL A 78 -5.13 12.34 -23.42
C VAL A 78 -4.89 10.85 -23.18
N ALA A 79 -4.07 10.49 -22.20
CA ALA A 79 -3.79 9.09 -21.87
C ALA A 79 -5.04 8.34 -21.38
N GLY A 80 -5.97 9.03 -20.70
CA GLY A 80 -7.24 8.45 -20.26
C GLY A 80 -7.11 7.31 -19.25
N ASP A 81 -5.92 7.09 -18.66
CA ASP A 81 -5.67 5.99 -17.74
C ASP A 81 -5.76 6.45 -16.28
N ALA A 82 -6.70 5.84 -15.54
CA ALA A 82 -6.97 6.19 -14.15
C ALA A 82 -5.81 5.84 -13.21
N SER A 83 -5.06 4.77 -13.51
CA SER A 83 -3.90 4.34 -12.69
C SER A 83 -2.75 5.34 -12.81
N LEU A 84 -2.42 5.75 -14.03
CA LEU A 84 -1.44 6.78 -14.33
C LEU A 84 -1.81 8.10 -13.63
N THR A 85 -3.05 8.54 -13.79
CA THR A 85 -3.57 9.76 -13.16
C THR A 85 -3.48 9.70 -11.63
N GLY A 86 -3.87 8.57 -11.03
CA GLY A 86 -3.78 8.35 -9.58
C GLY A 86 -2.35 8.39 -9.06
N LEU A 87 -1.41 7.75 -9.76
CA LEU A 87 0.02 7.76 -9.40
C LEU A 87 0.59 9.19 -9.38
N VAL A 88 0.30 9.98 -10.41
CA VAL A 88 0.78 11.37 -10.50
C VAL A 88 0.12 12.25 -9.45
N ALA A 89 -1.20 12.13 -9.24
CA ALA A 89 -1.91 12.90 -8.22
C ALA A 89 -1.36 12.65 -6.80
N VAL A 90 -1.03 11.39 -6.47
CA VAL A 90 -0.39 11.05 -5.19
C VAL A 90 1.00 11.69 -5.09
N ALA A 91 1.83 11.57 -6.14
CA ALA A 91 3.17 12.13 -6.16
C ALA A 91 3.17 13.67 -6.03
N GLU A 92 2.21 14.36 -6.65
CA GLU A 92 2.00 15.81 -6.52
C GLU A 92 1.57 16.20 -5.11
N GLY A 93 0.70 15.40 -4.49
CA GLY A 93 0.32 15.60 -3.09
C GLY A 93 1.53 15.45 -2.15
N GLU A 94 2.39 14.45 -2.37
CA GLU A 94 3.61 14.25 -1.56
C GLU A 94 4.61 15.39 -1.75
N ARG A 95 4.83 15.82 -3.01
CA ARG A 95 5.65 16.99 -3.34
C ARG A 95 5.11 18.26 -2.68
N THR A 96 3.80 18.47 -2.72
CA THR A 96 3.16 19.60 -2.04
C THR A 96 3.42 19.56 -0.54
N GLN A 97 3.20 18.41 0.10
CA GLN A 97 3.45 18.25 1.54
C GLN A 97 4.88 18.60 1.94
N HIS A 98 5.85 18.23 1.10
CA HIS A 98 7.26 18.54 1.30
C HIS A 98 7.51 20.06 1.40
N PHE A 99 6.87 20.86 0.54
CA PHE A 99 6.97 22.32 0.60
C PHE A 99 6.17 22.89 1.77
N LEU A 100 4.92 22.44 1.98
CA LEU A 100 4.08 22.86 3.09
C LEU A 100 4.78 22.71 4.45
N HIS A 101 5.57 21.66 4.62
CA HIS A 101 6.31 21.42 5.86
C HIS A 101 7.25 22.56 6.25
N ARG A 102 7.77 23.32 5.26
CA ARG A 102 8.69 24.44 5.47
C ARG A 102 8.01 25.80 5.55
N GLU A 103 6.71 25.88 5.26
CA GLU A 103 6.01 27.17 5.23
C GLU A 103 5.77 27.73 6.63
N PRO A 104 5.83 29.06 6.82
CA PRO A 104 5.38 29.66 8.07
C PRO A 104 3.88 29.42 8.22
N GLY A 105 3.39 29.27 9.46
CA GLY A 105 1.99 28.86 9.65
C GLY A 105 0.94 29.91 9.21
N ALA A 106 1.33 31.15 8.90
CA ALA A 106 0.42 32.13 8.28
C ALA A 106 0.22 31.78 6.79
N GLU A 107 1.30 31.41 6.13
CA GLU A 107 1.31 30.95 4.74
C GLU A 107 0.58 29.61 4.58
N LEU A 108 0.75 28.68 5.53
CA LEU A 108 -0.06 27.45 5.55
C LEU A 108 -1.56 27.73 5.56
N VAL A 109 -2.01 28.72 6.33
CA VAL A 109 -3.43 29.10 6.36
C VAL A 109 -3.88 29.68 5.03
N ARG A 110 -3.05 30.53 4.40
CA ARG A 110 -3.31 31.09 3.07
C ARG A 110 -3.46 29.99 2.02
N LEU A 111 -2.49 29.08 1.96
CA LEU A 111 -2.47 27.95 1.01
C LEU A 111 -3.64 26.99 1.26
N ALA A 112 -3.97 26.68 2.52
CA ALA A 112 -5.11 25.82 2.85
C ALA A 112 -6.44 26.41 2.34
N ARG A 113 -6.62 27.72 2.47
CA ARG A 113 -7.82 28.40 1.94
C ARG A 113 -7.88 28.37 0.42
N GLN A 114 -6.75 28.54 -0.27
CA GLN A 114 -6.71 28.40 -1.73
C GLN A 114 -7.03 26.96 -2.20
N LEU A 115 -6.81 25.97 -1.34
CA LEU A 115 -7.20 24.57 -1.54
C LEU A 115 -8.63 24.24 -1.06
N SER A 116 -9.46 25.25 -0.79
CA SER A 116 -10.83 25.07 -0.26
C SER A 116 -10.88 24.31 1.07
N VAL A 117 -9.85 24.48 1.91
CA VAL A 117 -9.79 23.99 3.29
C VAL A 117 -9.79 25.20 4.22
N ALA A 118 -10.98 25.69 4.62
CA ALA A 118 -11.10 26.89 5.43
C ALA A 118 -10.43 26.70 6.80
N THR A 119 -9.24 27.28 6.92
CA THR A 119 -8.34 27.08 8.06
C THR A 119 -8.11 28.38 8.82
N THR A 120 -7.99 28.27 10.14
CA THR A 120 -7.56 29.34 11.05
C THR A 120 -6.51 28.80 12.03
N ARG A 121 -5.69 29.68 12.60
CA ARG A 121 -4.78 29.31 13.69
C ARG A 121 -5.53 29.29 15.02
N ALA A 122 -5.24 28.31 15.87
CA ALA A 122 -5.83 28.19 17.20
C ALA A 122 -4.89 27.46 18.17
N ASN A 123 -4.59 28.06 19.33
CA ASN A 123 -3.90 27.44 20.48
C ASN A 123 -2.83 26.39 20.13
N GLY A 124 -1.73 26.83 19.50
CA GLY A 124 -0.60 25.96 19.14
C GLY A 124 -0.86 24.99 17.97
N GLY A 125 -1.99 25.13 17.26
CA GLY A 125 -2.38 24.32 16.10
C GLY A 125 -3.31 25.07 15.15
N TYR A 126 -4.20 24.31 14.52
CA TYR A 126 -5.11 24.81 13.48
C TYR A 126 -6.53 24.31 13.70
N THR A 127 -7.49 25.06 13.19
CA THR A 127 -8.91 24.68 13.15
C THR A 127 -9.40 24.73 11.71
N VAL A 128 -10.17 23.72 11.32
CA VAL A 128 -10.74 23.57 9.97
C VAL A 128 -12.25 23.41 10.08
N ASN A 129 -13.02 24.07 9.23
CA ASN A 129 -14.47 23.87 9.17
C ASN A 129 -14.78 22.37 8.93
N PHE A 130 -15.73 21.79 9.69
CA PHE A 130 -15.99 20.35 9.63
C PHE A 130 -16.46 19.85 8.25
N VAL A 131 -17.13 20.70 7.45
CA VAL A 131 -17.55 20.35 6.08
C VAL A 131 -16.33 20.21 5.17
N ASP A 132 -15.41 21.17 5.22
CA ASP A 132 -14.17 21.11 4.45
C ASP A 132 -13.27 19.97 4.92
N TYR A 133 -13.24 19.70 6.23
CA TYR A 133 -12.56 18.54 6.78
C TYR A 133 -13.12 17.23 6.21
N LEU A 134 -14.45 17.05 6.21
CA LEU A 134 -15.08 15.84 5.67
C LEU A 134 -14.80 15.66 4.17
N ARG A 135 -14.86 16.75 3.39
CA ARG A 135 -14.53 16.74 1.96
C ARG A 135 -13.07 16.30 1.75
N ALA A 136 -12.12 17.00 2.38
CA ALA A 136 -10.69 16.74 2.19
C ALA A 136 -10.23 15.40 2.81
N ALA A 137 -10.89 14.92 3.87
CA ALA A 137 -10.58 13.64 4.51
C ALA A 137 -11.29 12.44 3.88
N GLY A 138 -12.15 12.63 2.86
CA GLY A 138 -13.04 11.58 2.33
C GLY A 138 -12.32 10.31 1.85
N SER A 139 -11.12 10.44 1.28
CA SER A 139 -10.28 9.31 0.85
C SER A 139 -9.36 8.76 1.97
N LEU A 140 -9.27 9.44 3.11
CA LEU A 140 -8.43 9.03 4.24
C LEU A 140 -9.19 8.04 5.15
N ARG A 141 -9.16 6.76 4.78
CA ARG A 141 -9.99 5.73 5.45
C ARG A 141 -9.55 5.37 6.89
N GLU A 142 -8.32 5.68 7.27
CA GLU A 142 -7.76 5.27 8.58
C GLU A 142 -8.59 5.84 9.74
N GLY A 143 -8.89 5.04 10.76
CA GLY A 143 -9.81 5.42 11.85
C GLY A 143 -9.54 6.80 12.48
N LYS A 144 -8.28 7.22 12.62
CA LYS A 144 -7.92 8.54 13.13
C LYS A 144 -8.45 9.72 12.30
N TRP A 145 -8.85 9.51 11.04
CA TRP A 145 -9.42 10.54 10.16
C TRP A 145 -10.94 10.61 10.24
N LYS A 146 -11.61 9.58 10.77
CA LYS A 146 -13.07 9.62 10.98
C LYS A 146 -13.39 10.78 11.92
N LEU A 147 -14.40 11.58 11.54
CA LEU A 147 -14.79 12.78 12.31
C LEU A 147 -15.12 12.45 13.77
N VAL A 148 -15.74 11.28 14.03
CA VAL A 148 -16.05 10.79 15.38
C VAL A 148 -14.83 10.64 16.29
N ASN A 149 -13.62 10.53 15.71
CA ASN A 149 -12.36 10.41 16.43
C ASN A 149 -11.57 11.73 16.46
N ARG A 150 -12.21 12.87 16.18
CA ARG A 150 -11.58 14.19 16.13
C ARG A 150 -12.20 15.16 17.13
N PRO A 151 -11.39 16.04 17.78
CA PRO A 151 -11.94 17.14 18.58
C PRO A 151 -12.67 18.13 17.67
N LEU A 152 -13.99 18.22 17.84
CA LEU A 152 -14.89 19.14 17.15
C LEU A 152 -15.49 20.12 18.16
N ARG A 153 -15.39 21.42 17.89
CA ARG A 153 -15.99 22.47 18.72
C ARG A 153 -16.46 23.62 17.83
N ASP A 154 -17.68 24.10 18.06
CA ASP A 154 -18.26 25.24 17.33
C ASP A 154 -18.15 25.08 15.78
N GLY A 155 -18.39 23.86 15.28
CA GLY A 155 -18.28 23.54 13.84
C GLY A 155 -16.85 23.40 13.30
N HIS A 156 -15.83 23.42 14.15
CA HIS A 156 -14.43 23.37 13.72
C HIS A 156 -13.66 22.18 14.32
N VAL A 157 -12.93 21.48 13.45
CA VAL A 157 -12.08 20.35 13.81
C VAL A 157 -10.68 20.85 14.15
N ARG A 158 -10.16 20.50 15.33
CA ARG A 158 -8.80 20.89 15.75
C ARG A 158 -7.75 19.92 15.22
N LEU A 159 -6.75 20.46 14.53
CA LEU A 159 -5.67 19.70 13.89
C LEU A 159 -4.29 20.19 14.34
N SER A 160 -3.34 19.25 14.45
CA SER A 160 -1.92 19.58 14.51
C SER A 160 -1.42 20.04 13.14
N ARG A 161 -0.26 20.72 13.10
CA ARG A 161 0.41 21.08 11.84
C ARG A 161 0.56 19.88 10.89
N ARG A 162 1.13 18.77 11.39
CA ARG A 162 1.33 17.53 10.62
C ARG A 162 0.00 16.96 10.09
N THR A 163 -1.08 17.10 10.85
CA THR A 163 -2.40 16.63 10.42
C THR A 163 -2.99 17.52 9.33
N LEU A 164 -2.85 18.85 9.44
CA LEU A 164 -3.25 19.80 8.40
C LEU A 164 -2.46 19.57 7.10
N GLU A 165 -1.14 19.44 7.18
CA GLU A 165 -0.27 19.15 6.02
C GLU A 165 -0.72 17.88 5.28
N ARG A 166 -1.05 16.81 6.04
CA ARG A 166 -1.55 15.55 5.45
C ARG A 166 -2.96 15.68 4.87
N LEU A 167 -3.82 16.53 5.44
CA LEU A 167 -5.14 16.84 4.91
C LEU A 167 -5.03 17.64 3.59
N MET A 168 -4.18 18.67 3.54
CA MET A 168 -3.92 19.47 2.34
C MET A 168 -3.30 18.63 1.22
N ARG A 169 -2.38 17.71 1.56
CA ARG A 169 -1.85 16.72 0.60
C ARG A 169 -2.99 15.95 -0.09
N GLU A 170 -3.97 15.52 0.67
CA GLU A 170 -5.09 14.76 0.14
C GLU A 170 -6.03 15.62 -0.69
N ALA A 171 -6.32 16.85 -0.25
CA ALA A 171 -7.11 17.81 -1.01
C ALA A 171 -6.48 18.09 -2.38
N VAL A 172 -5.14 18.22 -2.45
CA VAL A 172 -4.42 18.36 -3.72
C VAL A 172 -4.55 17.10 -4.58
N ALA A 173 -4.27 15.92 -4.03
CA ALA A 173 -4.38 14.68 -4.81
C ALA A 173 -5.79 14.53 -5.41
N GLN A 174 -6.85 14.74 -4.61
CA GLN A 174 -8.23 14.69 -5.09
C GLN A 174 -8.53 15.73 -6.17
N HIS A 175 -8.09 16.98 -5.97
CA HIS A 175 -8.27 18.05 -6.95
C HIS A 175 -7.62 17.69 -8.29
N LEU A 176 -6.46 17.02 -8.26
CA LEU A 176 -5.69 16.70 -9.46
C LEU A 176 -6.22 15.50 -10.23
N LEU A 177 -7.12 14.67 -9.66
CA LEU A 177 -7.79 13.57 -10.35
C LEU A 177 -8.77 14.07 -11.43
N THR A 178 -9.32 15.27 -11.28
CA THR A 178 -10.22 15.86 -12.27
C THR A 178 -9.43 16.50 -13.39
N LEU A 179 -9.35 15.81 -14.53
CA LEU A 179 -8.61 16.27 -15.71
C LEU A 179 -9.48 17.17 -16.61
N PRO A 180 -8.87 18.08 -17.38
CA PRO A 180 -9.58 18.79 -18.45
C PRO A 180 -9.99 17.83 -19.56
N GLU A 181 -10.91 18.25 -20.44
CA GLU A 181 -11.16 17.54 -21.69
C GLU A 181 -9.90 17.57 -22.57
N PRO A 182 -9.51 16.43 -23.18
CA PRO A 182 -8.33 16.37 -24.02
C PRO A 182 -8.56 17.16 -25.32
N PRO A 183 -7.71 18.15 -25.64
CA PRO A 183 -7.77 18.84 -26.93
C PRO A 183 -7.53 17.88 -28.10
N GLU A 184 -8.22 18.11 -29.22
CA GLU A 184 -8.05 17.31 -30.43
C GLU A 184 -6.60 17.39 -30.95
N GLY A 185 -6.10 16.29 -31.53
CA GLY A 185 -4.78 16.26 -32.18
C GLY A 185 -3.56 16.04 -31.26
N ILE A 186 -3.66 16.29 -29.95
CA ILE A 186 -2.53 16.09 -29.01
C ILE A 186 -2.09 14.62 -28.94
N ALA A 187 -3.04 13.69 -29.00
CA ALA A 187 -2.77 12.26 -28.91
C ALA A 187 -1.70 11.78 -29.89
N LYS A 188 -1.74 12.25 -31.14
CA LYS A 188 -0.77 11.87 -32.18
C LYS A 188 0.61 12.45 -31.90
N ARG A 189 0.69 13.66 -31.34
CA ARG A 189 1.98 14.34 -31.09
C ARG A 189 2.78 13.66 -29.99
N PHE A 190 2.10 13.10 -28.98
CA PHE A 190 2.74 12.49 -27.80
C PHE A 190 2.46 11.00 -27.67
N GLU A 191 2.11 10.33 -28.77
CA GLU A 191 1.69 8.93 -28.77
C GLU A 191 2.78 8.02 -28.17
N SER A 192 4.03 8.23 -28.55
CA SER A 192 5.16 7.42 -28.09
C SER A 192 5.47 7.66 -26.61
N GLU A 193 5.40 8.91 -26.14
CA GLU A 193 5.62 9.26 -24.74
C GLU A 193 4.48 8.74 -23.84
N ILE A 194 3.23 8.84 -24.29
CA ILE A 194 2.07 8.29 -23.58
C ILE A 194 2.16 6.76 -23.50
N GLU A 195 2.46 6.09 -24.61
CA GLU A 195 2.62 4.64 -24.61
C GLU A 195 3.76 4.21 -23.69
N ALA A 196 4.89 4.93 -23.69
CA ALA A 196 5.98 4.65 -22.76
C ALA A 196 5.55 4.76 -21.28
N LEU A 197 4.75 5.78 -20.92
CA LEU A 197 4.20 5.92 -19.57
C LEU A 197 3.26 4.76 -19.21
N LEU A 198 2.36 4.39 -20.11
CA LEU A 198 1.42 3.28 -19.91
C LEU A 198 2.16 1.93 -19.78
N GLN A 199 3.24 1.72 -20.54
CA GLN A 199 4.08 0.54 -20.39
C GLN A 199 4.70 0.45 -19.00
N VAL A 200 5.18 1.55 -18.41
CA VAL A 200 5.69 1.54 -17.03
C VAL A 200 4.57 1.23 -16.03
N VAL A 201 3.36 1.74 -16.24
CA VAL A 201 2.18 1.40 -15.41
C VAL A 201 1.87 -0.10 -15.49
N ARG A 202 1.85 -0.68 -16.70
CA ARG A 202 1.65 -2.13 -16.91
C ARG A 202 2.73 -2.96 -16.21
N GLN A 203 4.01 -2.62 -16.40
CA GLN A 203 5.12 -3.29 -15.72
C GLN A 203 5.03 -3.21 -14.19
N ARG A 204 4.57 -2.09 -13.64
CA ARG A 204 4.31 -1.94 -12.20
C ARG A 204 3.21 -2.87 -11.73
N ARG A 205 2.11 -2.97 -12.47
CA ARG A 205 0.99 -3.88 -12.19
C ARG A 205 1.45 -5.34 -12.25
N GLU A 206 2.15 -5.74 -13.29
CA GLU A 206 2.72 -7.08 -13.44
C GLU A 206 3.67 -7.43 -12.29
N ARG A 207 4.53 -6.50 -11.89
CA ARG A 207 5.41 -6.67 -10.73
C ARG A 207 4.60 -6.87 -9.46
N ALA A 208 3.55 -6.08 -9.24
CA ALA A 208 2.70 -6.21 -8.06
C ALA A 208 2.00 -7.58 -8.00
N VAL A 209 1.50 -8.09 -9.13
CA VAL A 209 0.94 -9.45 -9.24
C VAL A 209 2.02 -10.51 -9.00
N ARG A 210 3.22 -10.35 -9.58
CA ARG A 210 4.34 -11.27 -9.38
C ARG A 210 4.78 -11.35 -7.91
N GLU A 211 4.74 -10.23 -7.18
CA GLU A 211 5.02 -10.20 -5.73
C GLU A 211 4.00 -11.02 -4.92
N MET A 212 2.80 -11.25 -5.45
CA MET A 212 1.78 -12.09 -4.84
C MET A 212 2.05 -13.59 -5.04
N GLY A 213 3.02 -13.97 -5.89
CA GLY A 213 3.39 -15.36 -6.14
C GLY A 213 2.32 -16.14 -6.93
N LYS A 214 2.40 -17.47 -6.91
CA LYS A 214 1.39 -18.33 -7.56
C LYS A 214 0.06 -18.24 -6.82
N PHE A 215 -1.06 -18.20 -7.53
CA PHE A 215 -2.34 -18.26 -6.84
C PHE A 215 -2.49 -19.56 -6.04
N ASP A 216 -2.67 -19.42 -4.74
CA ASP A 216 -2.93 -20.46 -3.76
C ASP A 216 -3.90 -19.96 -2.69
N TYR A 217 -4.88 -20.80 -2.34
CA TYR A 217 -5.84 -20.55 -1.27
C TYR A 217 -5.19 -20.56 0.13
N GLY A 218 -4.06 -21.24 0.32
CA GLY A 218 -3.30 -21.20 1.58
C GLY A 218 -2.79 -19.80 1.98
N LYS A 219 -2.81 -18.84 1.04
CA LYS A 219 -2.45 -17.43 1.27
C LYS A 219 -3.66 -16.52 1.50
N ALA A 220 -4.87 -17.07 1.44
CA ALA A 220 -6.10 -16.31 1.54
C ALA A 220 -6.19 -15.55 2.88
N PRO A 221 -6.53 -14.25 2.88
CA PRO A 221 -6.93 -13.58 4.12
C PRO A 221 -8.22 -14.20 4.67
N PRO A 222 -8.49 -14.08 5.99
CA PRO A 222 -9.71 -14.63 6.59
C PRO A 222 -11.00 -14.23 5.88
N CYS A 223 -11.09 -12.98 5.40
CA CYS A 223 -12.25 -12.50 4.64
C CYS A 223 -12.46 -13.27 3.32
N LEU A 224 -11.40 -13.60 2.58
CA LEU A 224 -11.51 -14.38 1.35
C LEU A 224 -11.79 -15.85 1.65
N ALA A 225 -11.10 -16.42 2.63
CA ALA A 225 -11.27 -17.82 3.02
C ALA A 225 -12.72 -18.13 3.39
N GLN A 226 -13.38 -17.22 4.14
CA GLN A 226 -14.80 -17.37 4.47
C GLN A 226 -15.69 -17.32 3.22
N GLN A 227 -15.49 -16.37 2.30
CA GLN A 227 -16.33 -16.28 1.10
C GLN A 227 -16.18 -17.52 0.21
N LEU A 228 -14.98 -18.09 0.13
CA LEU A 228 -14.74 -19.33 -0.60
C LEU A 228 -15.42 -20.53 0.07
N ALA A 229 -15.33 -20.62 1.40
CA ALA A 229 -15.99 -21.68 2.17
C ALA A 229 -17.52 -21.60 2.05
N ASP A 230 -18.08 -20.40 2.16
CA ASP A 230 -19.51 -20.16 1.99
C ASP A 230 -19.98 -20.59 0.58
N LEU A 231 -19.23 -20.18 -0.45
CA LEU A 231 -19.53 -20.55 -1.83
C LEU A 231 -19.49 -22.07 -2.05
N GLN A 232 -18.44 -22.74 -1.55
CA GLN A 232 -18.29 -24.20 -1.61
C GLN A 232 -19.36 -24.93 -0.80
N GLY A 233 -19.83 -24.34 0.29
CA GLY A 233 -20.93 -24.83 1.11
C GLY A 233 -22.31 -24.60 0.51
N GLY A 234 -22.40 -24.03 -0.70
CA GLY A 234 -23.67 -23.71 -1.34
C GLY A 234 -24.43 -22.57 -0.66
N ILE A 235 -23.72 -21.69 0.07
CA ILE A 235 -24.28 -20.50 0.69
C ILE A 235 -24.26 -19.36 -0.32
N ASN A 236 -25.39 -18.67 -0.49
CA ASN A 236 -25.47 -17.54 -1.39
C ASN A 236 -24.73 -16.32 -0.81
N LEU A 237 -23.73 -15.83 -1.53
CA LEU A 237 -22.95 -14.67 -1.13
C LEU A 237 -23.74 -13.36 -1.30
N PRO A 238 -23.76 -12.46 -0.30
CA PRO A 238 -24.38 -11.16 -0.46
C PRO A 238 -23.60 -10.29 -1.46
N HIS A 239 -24.25 -9.24 -1.99
CA HIS A 239 -23.66 -8.40 -3.02
C HIS A 239 -22.26 -7.83 -2.68
N PRO A 240 -22.00 -7.28 -1.47
CA PRO A 240 -20.66 -6.81 -1.11
C PRO A 240 -19.59 -7.91 -1.13
N SER A 241 -19.96 -9.14 -0.75
CA SER A 241 -19.06 -10.30 -0.77
C SER A 241 -18.71 -10.72 -2.19
N ARG A 242 -19.69 -10.74 -3.10
CA ARG A 242 -19.47 -11.01 -4.53
C ARG A 242 -18.55 -9.96 -5.15
N PHE A 243 -18.82 -8.69 -4.88
CA PHE A 243 -17.97 -7.60 -5.36
C PHE A 243 -16.54 -7.74 -4.85
N PHE A 244 -16.35 -8.02 -3.55
CA PHE A 244 -15.02 -8.27 -2.98
C PHE A 244 -14.33 -9.47 -3.63
N LEU A 245 -15.01 -10.61 -3.76
CA LEU A 245 -14.44 -11.83 -4.34
C LEU A 245 -13.97 -11.58 -5.78
N THR A 246 -14.82 -10.98 -6.62
CA THR A 246 -14.50 -10.69 -8.01
C THR A 246 -13.33 -9.71 -8.14
N THR A 247 -13.39 -8.56 -7.45
CA THR A 247 -12.32 -7.55 -7.50
C THR A 247 -11.00 -8.08 -6.95
N PHE A 248 -11.03 -8.91 -5.90
CA PHE A 248 -9.84 -9.49 -5.29
C PHE A 248 -9.16 -10.52 -6.22
N LEU A 249 -9.94 -11.38 -6.87
CA LEU A 249 -9.43 -12.37 -7.82
C LEU A 249 -8.88 -11.70 -9.09
N ALA A 250 -9.58 -10.70 -9.61
CA ALA A 250 -9.10 -9.90 -10.74
C ALA A 250 -7.76 -9.21 -10.42
N ALA A 251 -7.63 -8.64 -9.22
CA ALA A 251 -6.37 -8.04 -8.76
C ALA A 251 -5.23 -9.06 -8.57
N LEU A 252 -5.55 -10.35 -8.40
CA LEU A 252 -4.58 -11.45 -8.42
C LEU A 252 -4.23 -11.95 -9.84
N GLY A 253 -4.77 -11.30 -10.87
CA GLY A 253 -4.54 -11.66 -12.27
C GLY A 253 -5.40 -12.82 -12.77
N ARG A 254 -6.51 -13.14 -12.09
CA ARG A 254 -7.49 -14.10 -12.60
C ARG A 254 -8.32 -13.48 -13.72
N ASP A 255 -8.44 -14.19 -14.82
CA ASP A 255 -9.31 -13.78 -15.91
C ASP A 255 -10.79 -13.97 -15.54
N PRO A 256 -11.71 -13.26 -16.22
CA PRO A 256 -13.15 -13.39 -15.97
C PRO A 256 -13.68 -14.81 -16.07
N GLU A 257 -13.13 -15.63 -16.96
CA GLU A 257 -13.54 -17.01 -17.18
C GLU A 257 -13.23 -17.88 -15.95
N GLN A 258 -12.03 -17.76 -15.37
CA GLN A 258 -11.63 -18.41 -14.11
C GLN A 258 -12.47 -17.94 -12.92
N ILE A 259 -12.86 -16.67 -12.89
CA ILE A 259 -13.76 -16.14 -11.85
C ILE A 259 -15.17 -16.72 -12.00
N MET A 260 -15.65 -16.87 -13.24
CA MET A 260 -16.95 -17.47 -13.55
C MET A 260 -17.02 -18.94 -13.12
N GLU A 261 -15.96 -19.72 -13.36
CA GLU A 261 -15.86 -21.13 -12.92
C GLU A 261 -16.04 -21.27 -11.41
N LEU A 262 -15.49 -20.34 -10.63
CA LEU A 262 -15.67 -20.33 -9.18
C LEU A 262 -17.15 -20.14 -8.81
N TYR A 263 -17.83 -19.17 -9.44
CA TYR A 263 -19.25 -18.90 -9.18
C TYR A 263 -20.19 -19.99 -9.69
N ALA A 264 -19.76 -20.85 -10.61
CA ALA A 264 -20.58 -21.97 -11.10
C ALA A 264 -20.95 -22.97 -9.98
N THR A 265 -20.25 -22.92 -8.85
CA THR A 265 -20.56 -23.70 -7.64
C THR A 265 -21.64 -23.09 -6.75
N ALA A 266 -22.07 -21.84 -7.04
CA ALA A 266 -23.07 -21.14 -6.26
C ALA A 266 -24.49 -21.67 -6.52
N PRO A 267 -25.37 -21.73 -5.49
CA PRO A 267 -26.73 -22.27 -5.62
C PRO A 267 -27.64 -21.45 -6.55
N ASP A 268 -27.41 -20.13 -6.66
CA ASP A 268 -28.18 -19.19 -7.46
C ASP A 268 -27.45 -18.76 -8.73
N PHE A 269 -26.45 -19.53 -9.17
CA PHE A 269 -25.63 -19.19 -10.33
C PHE A 269 -26.50 -19.04 -11.59
N ARG A 270 -26.45 -17.84 -12.19
CA ARG A 270 -27.04 -17.55 -13.50
C ARG A 270 -25.97 -16.98 -14.40
N GLU A 271 -25.51 -17.78 -15.36
CA GLU A 271 -24.34 -17.45 -16.17
C GLU A 271 -24.40 -16.04 -16.79
N SER A 272 -25.50 -15.68 -17.43
CA SER A 272 -25.63 -14.36 -18.08
C SER A 272 -25.52 -13.18 -17.11
N VAL A 273 -26.11 -13.31 -15.92
CA VAL A 273 -26.10 -12.26 -14.89
C VAL A 273 -24.72 -12.17 -14.23
N THR A 274 -24.14 -13.31 -13.85
CA THR A 274 -22.81 -13.35 -13.23
C THR A 274 -21.75 -12.87 -14.21
N ARG A 275 -21.82 -13.26 -15.49
CA ARG A 275 -20.89 -12.82 -16.53
C ARG A 275 -20.91 -11.31 -16.70
N TYR A 276 -22.11 -10.72 -16.80
CA TYR A 276 -22.27 -9.28 -16.87
C TYR A 276 -21.61 -8.58 -15.66
N GLN A 277 -21.84 -9.08 -14.44
CA GLN A 277 -21.23 -8.52 -13.23
C GLN A 277 -19.71 -8.63 -13.24
N VAL A 278 -19.16 -9.81 -13.58
CA VAL A 278 -17.72 -10.03 -13.62
C VAL A 278 -17.05 -9.16 -14.69
N GLU A 279 -17.61 -9.09 -15.90
CA GLU A 279 -17.07 -8.27 -16.99
C GLU A 279 -17.17 -6.77 -16.70
N HIS A 280 -18.23 -6.34 -16.02
CA HIS A 280 -18.38 -4.95 -15.59
C HIS A 280 -17.36 -4.56 -14.52
N ILE A 281 -17.14 -5.44 -13.54
CA ILE A 281 -16.18 -5.22 -12.44
C ILE A 281 -14.74 -5.24 -12.96
N THR A 282 -14.44 -6.14 -13.90
CA THR A 282 -13.09 -6.29 -14.49
C THR A 282 -12.82 -5.30 -15.63
N GLY A 283 -13.77 -4.40 -15.93
CA GLY A 283 -13.61 -3.38 -16.96
C GLY A 283 -13.70 -3.88 -18.41
N LYS A 284 -13.96 -5.18 -18.65
CA LYS A 284 -14.15 -5.72 -20.02
C LYS A 284 -15.31 -5.05 -20.75
N SER A 285 -16.39 -4.69 -20.06
CA SER A 285 -17.58 -4.06 -20.66
C SER A 285 -17.70 -2.54 -20.43
N SER A 286 -17.13 -2.02 -19.34
CA SER A 286 -17.27 -0.62 -18.93
C SER A 286 -16.02 0.24 -19.19
N GLY A 287 -14.89 -0.38 -19.52
CA GLY A 287 -13.58 0.29 -19.62
C GLY A 287 -12.97 0.69 -18.28
N THR A 288 -13.71 0.57 -17.17
CA THR A 288 -13.23 0.91 -15.82
C THR A 288 -13.09 -0.35 -14.98
N GLU A 289 -11.86 -0.64 -14.55
CA GLU A 289 -11.59 -1.74 -13.62
C GLU A 289 -11.77 -1.26 -12.17
N TYR A 290 -12.53 -2.01 -11.38
CA TYR A 290 -12.77 -1.68 -9.98
C TYR A 290 -11.70 -2.25 -9.05
N ASP A 291 -11.23 -1.42 -8.12
CA ASP A 291 -10.30 -1.85 -7.08
C ASP A 291 -11.00 -2.70 -6.01
N SER A 292 -10.25 -3.67 -5.47
CA SER A 292 -10.69 -4.45 -4.32
C SER A 292 -10.86 -3.56 -3.08
N PRO A 293 -11.92 -3.75 -2.26
CA PRO A 293 -12.13 -2.95 -1.06
C PRO A 293 -11.01 -3.13 -0.01
N ALA A 294 -10.65 -2.02 0.66
CA ALA A 294 -9.74 -2.02 1.80
C ALA A 294 -10.34 -2.72 3.04
N CYS A 295 -9.49 -3.13 3.99
CA CYS A 295 -9.91 -3.89 5.18
C CYS A 295 -11.03 -3.20 5.97
N ASP A 296 -10.91 -1.89 6.23
CA ASP A 296 -11.93 -1.13 6.97
C ASP A 296 -13.29 -1.14 6.25
N THR A 297 -13.29 -1.13 4.91
CA THR A 297 -14.50 -1.22 4.09
C THR A 297 -15.14 -2.60 4.22
N LEU A 298 -14.35 -3.68 4.11
CA LEU A 298 -14.83 -5.06 4.27
C LEU A 298 -15.42 -5.30 5.66
N VAL A 299 -14.82 -4.71 6.71
CA VAL A 299 -15.37 -4.74 8.06
C VAL A 299 -16.71 -4.02 8.12
N SER A 300 -16.82 -2.79 7.57
CA SER A 300 -18.08 -2.03 7.61
C SER A 300 -19.21 -2.67 6.79
N GLN A 301 -18.88 -3.46 5.77
CA GLN A 301 -19.85 -4.14 4.90
C GLN A 301 -20.19 -5.56 5.39
N GLY A 302 -19.62 -6.01 6.51
CA GLY A 302 -19.87 -7.35 7.05
C GLY A 302 -19.22 -8.50 6.27
N VAL A 303 -18.29 -8.21 5.36
CA VAL A 303 -17.57 -9.22 4.55
C VAL A 303 -16.42 -9.85 5.34
N CYS A 304 -15.82 -9.10 6.28
CA CYS A 304 -14.75 -9.60 7.13
C CYS A 304 -15.32 -10.36 8.34
N PRO A 305 -15.02 -11.67 8.52
CA PRO A 305 -15.52 -12.46 9.64
C PRO A 305 -14.80 -12.17 10.97
N GLY A 306 -13.76 -11.33 10.93
CA GLY A 306 -12.80 -11.14 12.01
C GLY A 306 -11.37 -11.30 11.48
N GLY A 307 -10.49 -10.37 11.85
CA GLY A 307 -9.09 -10.40 11.43
C GLY A 307 -8.20 -11.17 12.41
N ASN A 308 -7.17 -11.82 11.90
CA ASN A 308 -6.11 -12.42 12.73
C ASN A 308 -4.99 -11.41 13.02
N THR A 309 -3.91 -11.88 13.66
CA THR A 309 -2.78 -11.01 14.03
C THR A 309 -2.10 -10.34 12.83
N LEU A 310 -2.03 -10.98 11.66
CA LEU A 310 -1.49 -10.34 10.45
C LEU A 310 -2.43 -9.25 9.92
N CYS A 311 -3.74 -9.45 10.00
CA CYS A 311 -4.73 -8.46 9.58
C CYS A 311 -4.57 -7.11 10.32
N ARG A 312 -4.02 -7.12 11.54
CA ARG A 312 -3.78 -5.90 12.35
C ARG A 312 -2.57 -5.08 11.86
N GLU A 313 -1.67 -5.69 11.08
CA GLU A 313 -0.44 -5.05 10.57
C GLU A 313 -0.57 -4.58 9.10
N ILE A 314 -1.68 -4.91 8.44
CA ILE A 314 -1.97 -4.59 7.04
C ILE A 314 -3.20 -3.69 6.93
N ARG A 315 -3.40 -3.08 5.76
CA ARG A 315 -4.54 -2.18 5.49
C ARG A 315 -5.44 -2.64 4.35
N HIS A 316 -4.97 -3.62 3.59
CA HIS A 316 -5.63 -4.09 2.39
C HIS A 316 -5.46 -5.61 2.28
N PRO A 317 -6.51 -6.38 1.92
CA PRO A 317 -6.42 -7.84 1.84
C PRO A 317 -5.34 -8.32 0.86
N LEU A 318 -5.07 -7.60 -0.23
CA LEU A 318 -3.96 -7.94 -1.14
C LEU A 318 -2.57 -7.84 -0.46
N GLN A 319 -2.42 -6.96 0.54
CA GLN A 319 -1.17 -6.90 1.32
C GLN A 319 -1.00 -8.15 2.18
N TYR A 320 -2.10 -8.67 2.75
CA TYR A 320 -2.07 -9.94 3.48
C TYR A 320 -1.56 -11.06 2.56
N TYR A 321 -2.16 -11.17 1.37
CA TYR A 321 -1.80 -12.19 0.39
C TYR A 321 -0.32 -12.10 -0.02
N ARG A 322 0.17 -10.89 -0.30
CA ARG A 322 1.59 -10.64 -0.62
C ARG A 322 2.52 -11.01 0.54
N VAL A 323 2.13 -10.78 1.79
CA VAL A 323 2.93 -11.17 2.96
C VAL A 323 2.98 -12.69 3.07
N MET A 324 1.86 -13.40 2.83
CA MET A 324 1.83 -14.86 2.82
C MET A 324 2.67 -15.46 1.69
N ALA A 325 2.83 -14.74 0.57
CA ALA A 325 3.70 -15.14 -0.55
C ALA A 325 5.20 -15.09 -0.23
N GLU A 326 5.62 -14.62 0.96
CA GLU A 326 7.03 -14.56 1.37
C GLU A 326 7.74 -15.93 1.28
N ARG A 327 7.01 -17.03 1.50
CA ARG A 327 7.51 -18.42 1.40
C ARG A 327 8.00 -18.82 0.00
N GLU A 328 7.51 -18.13 -1.03
CA GLU A 328 7.80 -18.40 -2.45
C GLU A 328 8.99 -17.58 -2.96
N LYS A 329 9.45 -16.59 -2.18
CA LYS A 329 10.60 -15.78 -2.56
C LYS A 329 11.89 -16.62 -2.56
N PRO A 330 12.88 -16.26 -3.40
CA PRO A 330 14.19 -16.90 -3.37
C PRO A 330 14.79 -16.88 -1.96
N GLU A 331 15.50 -17.95 -1.58
CA GLU A 331 16.02 -18.09 -0.22
C GLU A 331 16.95 -16.94 0.20
N ALA A 332 17.77 -16.44 -0.73
CA ALA A 332 18.62 -15.27 -0.48
C ALA A 332 17.81 -14.04 -0.07
N VAL A 333 16.66 -13.81 -0.70
CA VAL A 333 15.75 -12.70 -0.37
C VAL A 333 15.11 -12.93 1.00
N ARG A 334 14.64 -14.15 1.29
CA ARG A 334 14.05 -14.50 2.59
C ARG A 334 15.07 -14.33 3.72
N ARG A 335 16.31 -14.82 3.57
CA ARG A 335 17.43 -14.63 4.52
C ARG A 335 17.72 -13.14 4.76
N LYS A 336 17.85 -12.36 3.69
CA LYS A 336 18.05 -10.89 3.77
C LYS A 336 16.93 -10.22 4.57
N ARG A 337 15.68 -10.61 4.35
CA ARG A 337 14.53 -10.01 5.04
C ARG A 337 14.45 -10.41 6.52
N ILE A 338 14.77 -11.66 6.87
CA ILE A 338 14.92 -12.08 8.28
C ILE A 338 16.04 -11.29 8.94
N HIS A 339 17.18 -11.12 8.26
CA HIS A 339 18.30 -10.32 8.76
C HIS A 339 17.90 -8.87 9.02
N LEU A 340 17.28 -8.20 8.04
CA LEU A 340 16.82 -6.81 8.18
C LEU A 340 15.80 -6.64 9.32
N ALA A 341 14.94 -7.64 9.54
CA ALA A 341 13.95 -7.63 10.62
C ALA A 341 14.53 -7.98 11.99
N THR A 342 15.58 -8.79 12.06
CA THR A 342 16.20 -9.24 13.32
C THR A 342 17.28 -8.27 13.79
N GLY A 343 18.10 -7.79 12.86
CA GLY A 343 19.32 -7.03 13.13
C GLY A 343 20.48 -7.91 13.62
N GLY A 344 21.71 -7.39 13.51
CA GLY A 344 22.93 -8.05 13.99
C GLY A 344 23.34 -9.32 13.24
N GLY A 345 24.37 -10.01 13.77
CA GLY A 345 24.94 -11.24 13.20
C GLY A 345 25.90 -11.01 12.03
N GLU A 346 26.83 -11.94 11.86
CA GLU A 346 27.79 -11.92 10.75
C GLU A 346 27.14 -12.33 9.43
N ALA A 347 27.67 -11.83 8.31
CA ALA A 347 27.14 -12.14 6.98
C ALA A 347 27.08 -13.66 6.70
N LYS A 348 28.11 -14.41 7.14
CA LYS A 348 28.20 -15.87 6.97
C LYS A 348 27.06 -16.63 7.66
N PHE A 349 26.61 -16.17 8.82
CA PHE A 349 25.48 -16.77 9.52
C PHE A 349 24.21 -16.70 8.67
N TRP A 350 23.93 -15.52 8.11
CA TRP A 350 22.70 -15.31 7.35
C TRP A 350 22.68 -16.04 6.02
N THR A 351 23.83 -16.19 5.35
CA THR A 351 23.91 -16.97 4.10
C THR A 351 23.71 -18.46 4.31
N GLN A 352 24.05 -18.98 5.50
CA GLN A 352 23.96 -20.40 5.85
C GLN A 352 22.69 -20.77 6.64
N LEU A 353 21.88 -19.79 7.05
CA LEU A 353 20.66 -20.05 7.83
C LEU A 353 19.69 -20.94 7.03
N PRO A 354 19.34 -22.15 7.54
CA PRO A 354 18.39 -23.02 6.87
C PRO A 354 16.99 -22.42 6.93
N LEU A 355 16.26 -22.39 5.81
CA LEU A 355 14.90 -21.82 5.76
C LEU A 355 13.79 -22.85 5.64
N ARG A 356 14.16 -24.11 5.43
CA ARG A 356 13.29 -25.25 5.28
C ARG A 356 13.98 -26.43 5.95
N PHE A 357 13.19 -27.36 6.45
CA PHE A 357 13.68 -28.62 6.98
C PHE A 357 12.70 -29.71 6.58
N SER A 358 13.23 -30.79 6.01
CA SER A 358 12.48 -31.97 5.62
C SER A 358 13.22 -33.18 6.17
N GLY A 359 12.69 -33.78 7.22
CA GLY A 359 13.29 -34.91 7.91
C GLY A 359 12.57 -35.17 9.22
N ASP A 360 12.75 -36.36 9.78
CA ASP A 360 12.30 -36.61 11.14
C ASP A 360 13.26 -35.91 12.11
N VAL A 361 12.69 -35.22 13.08
CA VAL A 361 13.43 -34.48 14.12
C VAL A 361 13.05 -35.04 15.46
N PRO A 362 14.04 -35.39 16.29
CA PRO A 362 13.75 -35.95 17.60
C PRO A 362 13.02 -34.93 18.45
N GLN A 363 12.01 -35.42 19.17
CA GLN A 363 11.33 -34.67 20.19
C GLN A 363 12.29 -34.46 21.37
N ARG A 364 12.42 -33.21 21.82
CA ARG A 364 13.31 -32.80 22.91
C ARG A 364 12.60 -31.78 23.79
N SER A 365 13.05 -31.68 25.04
CA SER A 365 12.82 -30.46 25.82
C SER A 365 13.63 -29.29 25.24
N LEU A 366 13.25 -28.07 25.58
CA LEU A 366 13.94 -26.87 25.12
C LEU A 366 15.39 -26.82 25.62
N THR A 367 15.65 -27.20 26.88
CA THR A 367 17.03 -27.31 27.38
C THR A 367 17.86 -28.36 26.64
N ALA A 368 17.27 -29.50 26.26
CA ALA A 368 17.97 -30.51 25.48
C ALA A 368 18.22 -30.04 24.04
N ALA A 369 17.25 -29.36 23.41
CA ALA A 369 17.43 -28.76 22.09
C ALA A 369 18.56 -27.73 22.10
N LEU A 370 18.63 -26.84 23.10
CA LEU A 370 19.69 -25.84 23.26
C LEU A 370 21.11 -26.40 23.42
N ARG A 371 21.25 -27.71 23.67
CA ARG A 371 22.54 -28.43 23.78
C ARG A 371 22.88 -29.21 22.52
N SER A 372 21.90 -29.53 21.67
CA SER A 372 22.13 -30.33 20.46
C SER A 372 22.66 -29.50 19.30
N ASP A 373 22.49 -28.18 19.32
CA ASP A 373 22.78 -27.25 18.21
C ASP A 373 22.21 -27.75 16.85
N ALA A 374 21.13 -28.53 16.90
CA ALA A 374 20.50 -29.19 15.76
C ALA A 374 18.97 -29.02 15.79
N PRO A 375 18.28 -29.15 14.62
CA PRO A 375 16.83 -29.11 14.57
C PRO A 375 16.19 -30.09 15.56
N SER A 376 15.18 -29.61 16.28
CA SER A 376 14.49 -30.37 17.34
C SER A 376 13.00 -30.02 17.31
N ARG A 377 12.17 -31.04 17.56
CA ARG A 377 10.74 -30.85 17.80
C ARG A 377 10.51 -30.61 19.29
N VAL A 378 9.86 -29.51 19.65
CA VAL A 378 9.70 -29.08 21.03
C VAL A 378 8.28 -28.61 21.25
N ALA A 379 7.64 -29.10 22.31
CA ALA A 379 6.36 -28.58 22.78
C ALA A 379 6.63 -27.36 23.67
N VAL A 380 6.12 -26.19 23.29
CA VAL A 380 6.40 -24.92 23.97
C VAL A 380 5.15 -24.11 24.21
N ARG A 381 5.14 -23.31 25.28
CA ARG A 381 4.20 -22.20 25.45
C ARG A 381 4.76 -20.94 24.81
N VAL A 382 3.90 -20.15 24.17
CA VAL A 382 4.25 -18.83 23.65
C VAL A 382 4.01 -17.79 24.74
N ASP A 383 5.08 -17.41 25.44
CA ASP A 383 5.04 -16.42 26.52
C ASP A 383 4.69 -15.02 26.00
N HIS A 384 5.32 -14.62 24.90
CA HIS A 384 5.10 -13.33 24.28
C HIS A 384 5.07 -13.46 22.76
N PHE A 385 4.22 -12.67 22.10
CA PHE A 385 4.16 -12.54 20.66
C PHE A 385 3.98 -11.07 20.28
N ARG A 386 4.77 -10.57 19.33
CA ARG A 386 4.60 -9.20 18.86
C ARG A 386 4.85 -9.14 17.36
N ALA A 387 3.83 -8.73 16.64
CA ALA A 387 3.95 -8.33 15.26
C ALA A 387 4.42 -6.88 15.15
N ARG A 388 5.12 -6.56 14.06
CA ARG A 388 5.54 -5.21 13.70
C ARG A 388 5.61 -5.04 12.20
N ARG A 389 5.10 -3.91 11.73
CA ARG A 389 5.40 -3.35 10.41
C ARG A 389 6.42 -2.22 10.52
N GLU A 390 7.56 -2.37 9.86
CA GLU A 390 8.62 -1.36 9.86
C GLU A 390 9.21 -1.12 8.47
N LYS A 391 9.76 0.08 8.25
CA LYS A 391 10.54 0.41 7.05
C LYS A 391 12.02 0.21 7.38
N ARG A 392 12.72 -0.62 6.62
CA ARG A 392 14.16 -0.91 6.74
C ARG A 392 14.82 -0.66 5.38
N GLY A 393 15.61 0.41 5.28
CA GLY A 393 16.04 0.92 3.98
C GLY A 393 14.82 1.29 3.13
N ASP A 394 14.74 0.74 1.92
CA ASP A 394 13.61 0.95 1.01
C ASP A 394 12.51 -0.13 1.11
N GLU A 395 12.71 -1.14 1.97
CA GLU A 395 11.75 -2.24 2.13
C GLU A 395 10.84 -2.02 3.33
N PHE A 396 9.53 -2.24 3.15
CA PHE A 396 8.64 -2.50 4.27
C PHE A 396 8.69 -3.99 4.62
N ILE A 397 8.92 -4.27 5.89
CA ILE A 397 8.94 -5.63 6.43
C ILE A 397 7.86 -5.75 7.50
N ILE A 398 6.98 -6.74 7.32
CA ILE A 398 6.00 -7.14 8.31
C ILE A 398 6.50 -8.44 8.90
N SER A 399 6.89 -8.40 10.16
CA SER A 399 7.50 -9.54 10.86
C SER A 399 6.90 -9.71 12.24
N ALA A 400 7.17 -10.86 12.86
CA ALA A 400 6.80 -11.13 14.24
C ALA A 400 7.99 -11.62 15.06
N LEU A 401 7.92 -11.40 16.36
CA LEU A 401 8.83 -11.96 17.36
C LEU A 401 8.03 -12.73 18.39
N ALA A 402 8.52 -13.92 18.76
CA ALA A 402 7.94 -14.71 19.83
C ALA A 402 8.97 -14.98 20.93
N ARG A 403 8.49 -15.17 22.17
CA ARG A 403 9.26 -15.76 23.26
C ARG A 403 8.66 -17.11 23.59
N LEU A 404 9.48 -18.16 23.52
CA LEU A 404 9.05 -19.54 23.72
C LEU A 404 9.64 -20.07 25.02
N VAL A 405 8.87 -20.86 25.74
CA VAL A 405 9.25 -21.41 27.04
C VAL A 405 8.66 -22.82 27.21
N ASP A 406 9.39 -23.66 27.91
CA ASP A 406 8.90 -24.91 28.51
C ASP A 406 9.39 -24.97 29.97
N ASP A 407 9.03 -26.03 30.68
CA ASP A 407 9.36 -26.18 32.10
C ASP A 407 10.86 -26.46 32.35
N THR A 408 11.66 -26.64 31.30
CA THR A 408 13.07 -27.01 31.40
C THR A 408 14.02 -25.84 31.30
N VAL A 409 13.53 -24.65 30.92
CA VAL A 409 14.34 -23.43 30.83
C VAL A 409 13.91 -22.40 31.89
N PRO A 410 14.86 -21.67 32.51
CA PRO A 410 14.54 -20.71 33.56
C PRO A 410 13.89 -19.41 33.04
N THR A 411 14.07 -19.10 31.75
CA THR A 411 13.58 -17.87 31.13
C THR A 411 13.14 -18.12 29.69
N PRO A 412 12.07 -17.47 29.21
CA PRO A 412 11.65 -17.57 27.81
C PRO A 412 12.74 -17.13 26.82
N LEU A 413 12.86 -17.86 25.72
CA LEU A 413 13.85 -17.61 24.67
C LEU A 413 13.23 -16.91 23.47
N LEU A 414 13.92 -15.89 22.98
CA LEU A 414 13.46 -15.08 21.86
C LEU A 414 13.72 -15.80 20.52
N THR A 415 12.76 -15.75 19.61
CA THR A 415 12.96 -16.22 18.23
C THR A 415 13.82 -15.25 17.41
N LEU A 416 14.34 -15.71 16.27
CA LEU A 416 14.62 -14.79 15.16
C LEU A 416 13.31 -14.15 14.67
N SER A 417 13.40 -13.03 13.95
CA SER A 417 12.20 -12.39 13.39
C SER A 417 11.54 -13.30 12.35
N LEU A 418 10.27 -13.61 12.56
CA LEU A 418 9.45 -14.43 11.68
C LEU A 418 8.89 -13.54 10.57
N THR A 419 9.41 -13.68 9.36
CA THR A 419 8.88 -12.99 8.17
C THR A 419 7.90 -13.85 7.39
N GLN A 420 7.95 -15.19 7.55
CA GLN A 420 6.99 -16.12 6.98
C GLN A 420 5.82 -16.31 7.94
N TRP A 421 4.69 -15.72 7.59
CA TRP A 421 3.54 -15.63 8.51
C TRP A 421 2.77 -16.94 8.71
N GLU A 422 2.98 -17.95 7.86
CA GLU A 422 2.50 -19.32 8.10
C GLU A 422 3.08 -19.92 9.38
N LEU A 423 4.31 -19.53 9.75
CA LEU A 423 4.93 -19.94 11.01
C LEU A 423 4.50 -19.03 12.17
N ALA A 424 4.19 -17.76 11.89
CA ALA A 424 3.87 -16.78 12.92
C ALA A 424 2.40 -16.87 13.40
N LEU A 425 1.46 -17.14 12.49
CA LEU A 425 0.03 -17.19 12.81
C LEU A 425 -0.33 -18.29 13.83
N PRO A 426 0.15 -19.54 13.70
CA PRO A 426 -0.14 -20.57 14.70
C PRO A 426 0.44 -20.22 16.08
N LEU A 427 1.64 -19.62 16.15
CA LEU A 427 2.23 -19.13 17.40
C LEU A 427 1.38 -18.02 18.04
N ALA A 428 0.86 -17.10 17.23
CA ALA A 428 -0.04 -16.06 17.72
C ALA A 428 -1.35 -16.65 18.27
N SER A 429 -1.94 -17.61 17.56
CA SER A 429 -3.15 -18.32 17.97
C SER A 429 -2.94 -19.12 19.26
N ALA A 430 -1.82 -19.85 19.37
CA ALA A 430 -1.47 -20.62 20.55
C ALA A 430 -1.30 -19.73 21.78
N ARG A 431 -0.69 -18.56 21.61
CA ARG A 431 -0.61 -17.55 22.67
C ARG A 431 -1.98 -17.06 23.12
N GLU A 432 -2.85 -16.72 22.17
CA GLU A 432 -4.18 -16.18 22.45
C GLU A 432 -5.06 -17.21 23.17
N ALA A 433 -4.95 -18.48 22.79
CA ALA A 433 -5.65 -19.58 23.44
C ALA A 433 -4.97 -20.09 24.72
N GLY A 434 -3.75 -19.65 25.03
CA GLY A 434 -2.99 -20.11 26.21
C GLY A 434 -2.56 -21.59 26.14
N VAL A 435 -2.44 -22.15 24.93
CA VAL A 435 -2.13 -23.57 24.71
C VAL A 435 -0.67 -23.79 24.35
N VAL A 436 -0.20 -25.02 24.59
CA VAL A 436 1.10 -25.49 24.11
C VAL A 436 1.02 -25.71 22.61
N VAL A 437 2.09 -25.37 21.89
CA VAL A 437 2.24 -25.57 20.46
C VAL A 437 3.51 -26.35 20.19
N GLU A 438 3.44 -27.28 19.25
CA GLU A 438 4.62 -28.02 18.80
C GLU A 438 5.35 -27.21 17.73
N VAL A 439 6.66 -27.03 17.90
CA VAL A 439 7.50 -26.32 16.93
C VAL A 439 8.72 -27.16 16.57
N THR A 440 9.11 -27.11 15.30
CA THR A 440 10.45 -27.51 14.90
C THR A 440 11.33 -26.27 14.92
N LEU A 441 12.35 -26.27 15.78
CA LEU A 441 13.25 -25.15 15.97
C LEU A 441 14.72 -25.56 15.83
N LEU A 442 15.55 -24.59 15.47
CA LEU A 442 17.01 -24.66 15.49
C LEU A 442 17.53 -23.57 16.44
N PRO A 443 18.21 -23.94 17.54
CA PRO A 443 18.91 -22.97 18.36
C PRO A 443 20.05 -22.33 17.57
N VAL A 444 20.15 -21.01 17.64
CA VAL A 444 21.21 -20.24 16.97
C VAL A 444 21.82 -19.22 17.93
N LYS A 445 23.06 -18.80 17.65
CA LYS A 445 23.75 -17.74 18.41
C LYS A 445 23.85 -16.49 17.55
N LEU A 446 23.41 -15.36 18.08
CA LEU A 446 23.45 -14.06 17.42
C LEU A 446 24.02 -13.02 18.38
N GLY A 447 25.21 -12.49 18.10
CA GLY A 447 25.87 -11.50 18.96
C GLY A 447 26.05 -11.96 20.40
N GLY A 448 26.40 -13.24 20.61
CA GLY A 448 26.55 -13.85 21.94
C GLY A 448 25.25 -14.32 22.61
N ALA A 449 24.08 -13.91 22.12
CA ALA A 449 22.79 -14.32 22.68
C ALA A 449 22.22 -15.56 21.96
N LYS A 450 21.64 -16.50 22.72
CA LYS A 450 20.86 -17.61 22.14
C LYS A 450 19.53 -17.08 21.59
N ARG A 451 19.14 -17.58 20.42
CA ARG A 451 17.87 -17.33 19.74
C ARG A 451 17.32 -18.65 19.20
N LEU A 452 16.02 -18.66 18.90
CA LEU A 452 15.34 -19.80 18.30
C LEU A 452 14.96 -19.47 16.85
N HIS A 453 15.50 -20.22 15.90
CA HIS A 453 15.05 -20.15 14.51
C HIS A 453 13.93 -21.17 14.30
N ILE A 454 12.74 -20.71 13.90
CA ILE A 454 11.58 -21.59 13.71
C ILE A 454 11.56 -22.08 12.27
N LEU A 455 11.50 -23.40 12.11
CA LEU A 455 11.53 -24.10 10.82
C LEU A 455 10.14 -24.62 10.43
N ALA A 456 9.34 -25.04 11.41
CA ALA A 456 7.96 -25.47 11.22
C ALA A 456 7.16 -25.27 12.52
N VAL A 457 5.84 -25.18 12.40
CA VAL A 457 4.90 -25.16 13.52
C VAL A 457 3.79 -26.17 13.21
N GLY A 458 3.52 -27.05 14.17
CA GLY A 458 2.55 -28.14 14.07
C GLY A 458 1.15 -27.76 14.50
#